data_AF-A0A482VFT7-F1
#
_entry.id   AF-A0A482VFT7-F1
#
_cell.length_a   1.000
_cell.length_b   1.000
_cell.length_c   1.000
_cell.angle_alpha   90.00
_cell.angle_beta   90.00
_cell.angle_gamma   90.00
#
_symmetry.space_group_name_H-M   'P 1'
#
loop_
_entity.id
_entity.type
_entity.pdbx_description
1 polymer ?
#
loop_
_entity_poly.entity_id
_entity_poly.type
_entity_poly.pdbx_seq_one_letter_code
_entity_poly.pdbx_strand_id
1 'polypeptide(L)'
;MYWQDKSFKLAAENCDKLGILVYEDLGCTPVYNSKPCPIKYKCENWEKLDTNKCHYKGKSYNQGEELPDTGVPCDNGCSCTKIYDK
;
A
#
# COMPACT_ATOMS: atom_id res chain seq x y z
N MET A 1 11.19 -22.82 27.80
CA MET A 1 11.69 -22.38 26.48
C MET A 1 11.27 -23.43 25.46
N TYR A 2 10.19 -23.20 24.73
CA TYR A 2 9.78 -24.03 23.60
C TYR A 2 9.20 -23.09 22.54
N TRP A 3 9.94 -22.95 21.44
CA TRP A 3 9.48 -22.30 20.22
C TRP A 3 8.50 -23.25 19.54
N GLN A 4 7.20 -22.97 19.61
CA GLN A 4 6.23 -23.60 18.72
C GLN A 4 6.01 -22.68 17.54
N ASP A 5 6.70 -23.02 16.46
CA ASP A 5 6.43 -22.60 15.09
C ASP A 5 4.95 -22.92 14.79
N LYS A 6 4.11 -21.91 14.96
CA LYS A 6 2.69 -21.99 14.61
C LYS A 6 2.59 -21.83 13.10
N SER A 7 2.62 -22.98 12.44
CA SER A 7 1.76 -23.30 11.30
C SER A 7 1.60 -22.18 10.28
N PHE A 8 2.51 -22.19 9.32
CA PHE A 8 2.36 -21.67 7.96
C PHE A 8 1.18 -22.35 7.20
N LYS A 9 -0.05 -22.24 7.69
CA LYS A 9 -1.32 -22.61 7.01
C LYS A 9 -2.42 -21.76 7.67
N LEU A 10 -3.03 -20.75 7.05
CA LEU A 10 -3.75 -20.73 5.78
C LEU A 10 -3.66 -19.30 5.16
N ALA A 11 -2.88 -19.12 4.10
CA ALA A 11 -2.90 -17.88 3.31
C ALA A 11 -4.02 -17.85 2.25
N ALA A 12 -4.99 -18.78 2.31
CA ALA A 12 -5.96 -19.03 1.25
C ALA A 12 -7.43 -18.71 1.61
N GLU A 13 -7.78 -18.63 2.90
CA GLU A 13 -9.17 -18.32 3.33
C GLU A 13 -9.41 -16.83 3.55
N ASN A 14 -8.36 -16.07 3.86
CA ASN A 14 -8.39 -14.62 3.92
C ASN A 14 -7.22 -14.11 3.09
N CYS A 15 -7.52 -13.33 2.04
CA CYS A 15 -6.48 -12.70 1.24
C CYS A 15 -5.59 -11.86 2.15
N ASP A 16 -4.28 -11.89 1.89
CA ASP A 16 -3.34 -11.08 2.65
C ASP A 16 -3.71 -9.60 2.48
N LYS A 17 -4.29 -9.00 3.52
CA LYS A 17 -4.68 -7.59 3.52
C LYS A 17 -3.48 -6.66 3.70
N LEU A 18 -2.31 -7.20 4.05
CA LEU A 18 -1.11 -6.42 4.34
C LEU A 18 -0.44 -5.90 3.06
N GLY A 19 -0.70 -6.52 1.90
CA GLY A 19 -0.24 -6.07 0.57
C GLY A 19 -1.29 -5.33 -0.28
N ILE A 20 -2.55 -5.29 0.18
CA ILE A 20 -3.66 -4.64 -0.52
C ILE A 20 -3.53 -3.10 -0.46
N LEU A 21 -2.98 -2.59 0.65
CA LEU A 21 -2.91 -1.15 0.96
C LEU A 21 -2.18 -0.34 -0.13
N VAL A 22 -1.06 -0.84 -0.67
CA VAL A 22 -0.27 -0.08 -1.65
C VAL A 22 -1.05 0.13 -2.94
N TYR A 23 -1.65 -0.92 -3.49
CA TYR A 23 -2.41 -0.79 -4.74
C TYR A 23 -3.68 0.04 -4.55
N GLU A 24 -4.34 -0.07 -3.40
CA GLU A 24 -5.51 0.77 -3.07
C GLU A 24 -5.13 2.24 -2.87
N ASP A 25 -4.00 2.53 -2.21
CA ASP A 25 -3.48 3.88 -2.00
C ASP A 25 -3.13 4.58 -3.32
N LEU A 26 -2.75 3.79 -4.33
CA LEU A 26 -2.49 4.24 -5.70
C LEU A 26 -3.77 4.35 -6.54
N GLY A 27 -4.94 4.03 -5.98
CA GLY A 27 -6.23 4.03 -6.66
C GLY A 27 -6.40 2.89 -7.67
N CYS A 28 -5.61 1.82 -7.57
CA CYS A 28 -5.77 0.65 -8.40
C CYS A 28 -6.97 -0.19 -7.98
N THR A 29 -7.61 -0.84 -8.96
CA THR A 29 -8.79 -1.68 -8.71
C THR A 29 -8.43 -3.17 -8.76
N PRO A 30 -8.84 -3.97 -7.76
CA PRO A 30 -8.61 -5.41 -7.78
C PRO A 30 -9.43 -6.08 -8.88
N VAL A 31 -8.82 -7.03 -9.58
CA VAL A 31 -9.48 -7.88 -10.56
C VAL A 31 -9.51 -9.31 -10.04
N TYR A 32 -10.71 -9.87 -9.94
CA TYR A 32 -10.97 -11.20 -9.41
C TYR A 32 -11.26 -12.20 -10.53
N ASN A 33 -11.10 -13.48 -10.21
CA ASN A 33 -11.72 -14.57 -10.95
C ASN A 33 -12.71 -15.31 -10.01
N SER A 34 -12.99 -16.59 -10.26
CA SER A 34 -13.87 -17.40 -9.39
C SER A 34 -13.32 -17.64 -7.97
N LYS A 35 -12.14 -17.10 -7.62
CA LYS A 35 -11.55 -17.18 -6.28
C LYS A 35 -11.80 -15.88 -5.49
N PRO A 36 -11.84 -15.96 -4.15
CA PRO A 36 -12.10 -14.81 -3.28
C PRO A 36 -10.97 -13.76 -3.29
N CYS A 37 -9.80 -14.08 -3.84
CA CYS A 37 -8.65 -13.17 -3.85
C CYS A 37 -8.37 -12.58 -5.23
N PRO A 38 -7.92 -11.32 -5.28
CA PRO A 38 -7.60 -10.67 -6.53
C PRO A 38 -6.41 -11.37 -7.19
N ILE A 39 -6.49 -11.56 -8.51
CA ILE A 39 -5.43 -12.16 -9.32
C ILE A 39 -4.52 -11.12 -9.96
N LYS A 40 -4.97 -9.85 -10.04
CA LYS A 40 -4.21 -8.70 -10.52
C LYS A 40 -4.88 -7.40 -10.07
N TYR A 41 -4.20 -6.28 -10.23
CA TYR A 41 -4.74 -4.94 -10.01
C TYR A 41 -4.65 -4.13 -11.31
N LYS A 42 -5.71 -3.37 -11.62
CA LYS A 42 -5.74 -2.44 -12.76
C LYS A 42 -5.48 -1.03 -12.25
N CYS A 43 -4.37 -0.44 -12.68
CA CYS A 43 -3.94 0.90 -12.28
C CYS A 43 -4.01 1.86 -13.49
N GLU A 44 -5.19 2.44 -13.74
CA GLU A 44 -5.42 3.25 -14.95
C GLU A 44 -4.65 4.59 -14.97
N ASN A 45 -4.24 5.08 -13.80
CA ASN A 45 -3.55 6.36 -13.66
C ASN A 45 -2.06 6.21 -13.32
N TRP A 46 -1.51 4.99 -13.33
CA TRP A 46 -0.11 4.73 -12.95
C TRP A 46 0.88 5.51 -13.81
N GLU A 47 0.67 5.55 -15.13
CA GLU A 47 1.53 6.27 -16.07
C GLU A 47 1.51 7.79 -15.88
N LYS A 48 0.51 8.32 -15.15
CA LYS A 48 0.36 9.75 -14.86
C LYS A 48 0.95 10.13 -13.50
N LEU A 49 1.42 9.16 -12.71
CA LEU A 49 2.02 9.44 -11.42
C LEU A 49 3.38 10.09 -11.63
N ASP A 50 3.52 11.34 -11.16
CA ASP A 50 4.79 12.05 -11.16
C ASP A 50 5.76 11.34 -10.20
N THR A 51 6.85 10.80 -10.74
CA THR A 51 7.88 10.07 -9.97
C THR A 51 8.66 10.97 -9.02
N ASN A 52 8.55 12.30 -9.16
CA ASN A 52 9.17 13.27 -8.25
C ASN A 52 8.30 13.62 -7.04
N LYS A 53 7.10 13.03 -6.95
CA LYS A 53 6.14 13.25 -5.87
C LYS A 53 5.85 11.94 -5.14
N CYS A 54 5.52 12.06 -3.86
CA CYS A 54 4.98 10.92 -3.12
C CYS A 54 3.49 10.83 -3.38
N HIS A 55 2.98 9.62 -3.58
CA HIS A 55 1.55 9.37 -3.75
C HIS A 55 1.06 8.55 -2.57
N TYR A 56 0.11 9.10 -1.82
CA TYR A 56 -0.46 8.48 -0.63
C TYR A 56 -1.96 8.70 -0.60
N LYS A 57 -2.74 7.62 -0.42
CA LYS A 57 -4.22 7.64 -0.39
C LYS A 57 -4.85 8.47 -1.53
N GLY A 58 -4.34 8.30 -2.75
CA GLY A 58 -4.83 9.00 -3.95
C GLY A 58 -4.46 10.48 -4.05
N LYS A 59 -3.61 11.01 -3.15
CA LYS A 59 -3.10 12.39 -3.19
C LYS A 59 -1.60 12.40 -3.49
N SER A 60 -1.17 13.45 -4.19
CA SER A 60 0.24 13.69 -4.49
C SER A 60 0.80 14.75 -3.55
N TYR A 61 1.98 14.49 -3.00
CA TYR A 61 2.69 15.33 -2.05
C TYR A 61 4.03 15.73 -2.64
N ASN A 62 4.39 17.01 -2.49
CA ASN A 62 5.70 17.50 -2.92
C ASN A 62 6.79 17.07 -1.93
N GLN A 63 8.04 17.10 -2.37
CA GLN A 63 9.16 16.83 -1.48
C GLN A 63 9.15 17.79 -0.27
N GLY A 64 9.28 17.22 0.93
CA GLY A 64 9.23 17.94 2.21
C GLY A 64 7.83 18.21 2.72
N GLU A 65 6.78 17.89 1.96
CA GLU A 65 5.40 18.06 2.40
C GLU A 65 5.04 17.00 3.44
N GLU A 66 4.49 17.44 4.57
CA GLU A 66 3.99 16.58 5.62
C GLU A 66 2.61 16.04 5.26
N LEU A 67 2.35 14.78 5.65
CA LEU A 67 1.01 14.23 5.53
C LEU A 67 0.10 14.97 6.54
N PRO A 68 -1.16 15.28 6.16
CA PRO A 68 -2.10 15.85 7.10
C PRO A 68 -2.38 14.86 8.22
N ASP A 69 -2.58 15.35 9.44
CA ASP A 69 -3.03 14.53 10.56
C ASP A 69 -4.43 13.98 10.23
N THR A 70 -4.49 12.69 9.92
CA THR A 70 -5.73 11.98 9.61
C THR A 70 -6.36 11.36 10.86
N GLY A 71 -5.74 11.52 12.03
CA GLY A 71 -6.10 10.80 13.26
C GLY A 71 -5.74 9.31 13.21
N VAL A 72 -5.07 8.85 12.15
CA VAL A 72 -4.58 7.47 12.04
C VAL A 72 -3.27 7.35 12.82
N PRO A 73 -3.15 6.39 13.76
CA PRO A 73 -2.01 6.29 14.69
C PRO A 73 -0.61 6.14 14.08
N CYS A 74 -0.50 5.98 12.76
CA CYS A 74 0.77 5.79 12.04
C CYS A 74 1.05 6.87 10.99
N ASP A 75 0.11 7.78 10.71
CA ASP A 75 0.29 8.82 9.69
C ASP A 75 0.99 10.07 10.29
N ASN A 76 0.96 10.22 11.61
CA ASN A 76 1.51 11.37 12.30
C ASN A 76 3.04 11.42 12.22
N GLY A 77 3.55 12.53 11.67
CA GLY A 77 4.99 12.74 11.44
C GLY A 77 5.51 12.15 10.14
N CYS A 78 4.65 11.56 9.30
CA CYS A 78 5.04 11.16 7.95
C CYS A 78 5.23 12.39 7.05
N SER A 79 6.27 12.36 6.22
CA SER A 79 6.53 13.37 5.22
C SER A 79 7.04 12.75 3.92
N CYS A 80 6.81 13.44 2.81
CA CYS A 80 7.33 13.03 1.51
C CYS A 80 8.82 13.33 1.43
N THR A 81 9.64 12.29 1.31
CA THR A 81 11.10 12.43 1.15
C THR A 81 11.55 11.87 -0.19
N LYS A 82 12.63 12.42 -0.76
CA LYS A 82 13.31 11.76 -1.88
C LYS A 82 13.87 10.44 -1.37
N ILE A 83 13.71 9.38 -2.15
CA ILE A 83 14.51 8.17 -1.97
C ILE A 83 15.95 8.62 -2.19
N TYR A 84 16.74 8.72 -1.12
CA TYR A 84 18.17 9.01 -1.27
C TYR A 84 18.80 7.87 -2.09
N ASP A 85 19.45 8.23 -3.20
CA ASP A 85 20.48 7.41 -3.87
C ASP A 85 21.43 6.91 -2.78
N LYS A 86 21.48 5.58 -2.60
CA LYS A 86 22.40 4.94 -1.66
C LYS A 86 23.66 4.51 -2.38
#